data_AF-A0A9E4R4D3-F1
#
_entry.id   AF-A0A9E4R4D3-F1
#
_cell.length_a   1.000
_cell.length_b   1.000
_cell.length_c   1.000
_cell.angle_alpha   90.00
_cell.angle_beta   90.00
_cell.angle_gamma   90.00
#
_symmetry.space_group_name_H-M   'P 1'
#
loop_
_entity.id
_entity.type
_entity.pdbx_description
1 polymer ?
#
loop_
_entity_poly.entity_id
_entity_poly.type
_entity_poly.pdbx_seq_one_letter_code
_entity_poly.pdbx_strand_id
1 'polypeptide(L)'
;MWLLRSAHKHIGRDTLSEYLDGRLQGRPLERVEQQLGQCDACRQDLADLRATVAMMQGLPMEAPRRSFVMSAPPPEPVRAEPMWGRPNLALRAPNWVYAGAASVAALALAVTVSVDVTGGLTSDPLRRE
;
A
#
# COMPACT_ATOMS: atom_id res chain seq x y z
N MET A 1 -28.76 17.43 29.96
CA MET A 1 -28.62 18.24 28.73
C MET A 1 -27.47 17.67 27.90
N TRP A 2 -27.73 16.71 27.01
CA TRP A 2 -26.73 16.13 26.10
C TRP A 2 -27.42 16.02 24.74
N LEU A 3 -27.33 17.09 23.95
CA LEU A 3 -27.93 17.16 22.62
C LEU A 3 -26.80 17.37 21.61
N LEU A 4 -26.88 16.60 20.52
CA LEU A 4 -26.05 16.66 19.31
C LEU A 4 -24.69 15.97 19.41
N ARG A 5 -24.69 14.63 19.40
CA ARG A 5 -23.55 13.89 18.84
C ARG A 5 -23.55 14.15 17.33
N SER A 6 -22.87 15.21 16.90
CA SER A 6 -22.53 15.39 15.50
C SER A 6 -21.87 14.10 15.01
N ALA A 7 -22.41 13.47 13.96
CA ALA A 7 -21.82 12.29 13.33
C ALA A 7 -20.58 12.67 12.50
N HIS A 8 -19.67 13.43 13.10
CA HIS A 8 -18.42 13.83 12.49
C HIS A 8 -17.38 12.75 12.76
N LYS A 9 -16.57 12.46 11.74
CA LYS A 9 -15.46 11.53 11.87
C LYS A 9 -14.40 12.17 12.78
N HIS A 10 -14.09 11.53 13.91
CA HIS A 10 -12.98 11.94 14.77
C HIS A 10 -11.65 11.82 14.05
N ILE A 11 -10.72 12.73 14.36
CA ILE A 11 -9.35 12.70 13.85
C ILE A 11 -8.59 11.64 14.65
N GLY A 12 -7.85 10.77 13.96
CA GLY A 12 -7.01 9.78 14.62
C GLY A 12 -5.84 10.43 15.36
N ARG A 13 -5.38 9.81 16.45
CA ARG A 13 -4.26 10.31 17.26
C ARG A 13 -2.97 10.47 16.46
N ASP A 14 -2.67 9.54 15.54
CA ASP A 14 -1.48 9.62 14.69
C ASP A 14 -1.51 10.86 13.79
N THR A 15 -2.67 11.16 13.18
CA THR A 15 -2.85 12.36 12.35
C THR A 15 -2.75 13.65 13.17
N LEU A 16 -3.24 13.66 14.42
CA LEU A 16 -3.05 14.79 15.33
C LEU A 16 -1.57 14.96 15.72
N SER A 17 -0.82 13.86 15.89
CA SER A 17 0.62 13.92 16.11
C SER A 17 1.35 14.48 14.89
N GLU A 18 1.03 14.01 13.67
CA GLU A 18 1.60 14.56 12.44
C GLU A 18 1.28 16.03 12.23
N TYR A 19 0.07 16.47 12.59
CA TYR A 19 -0.32 17.87 12.61
C TYR A 19 0.53 18.68 13.60
N LEU A 20 0.70 18.16 14.83
CA LEU A 20 1.52 18.80 15.87
C LEU A 20 2.99 18.93 15.44
N ASP A 21 3.52 17.92 14.74
CA ASP A 21 4.88 17.90 14.22
C ASP A 21 5.07 18.77 12.95
N GLY A 22 4.00 19.42 12.44
CA GLY A 22 4.06 20.23 11.23
C GLY A 22 4.29 19.42 9.94
N ARG A 23 3.96 18.12 9.95
CA ARG A 23 4.21 17.19 8.83
C ARG A 23 3.08 17.16 7.80
N LEU A 24 1.92 17.72 8.12
CA LEU A 24 0.78 17.83 7.18
C LEU A 24 0.91 19.07 6.29
N GLN A 25 0.61 18.91 5.00
CA GLN A 25 0.65 20.00 4.01
C GLN A 25 -0.53 19.90 3.05
N GLY A 26 -1.00 21.04 2.54
CA GLY A 26 -2.09 21.11 1.56
C GLY A 26 -3.42 20.57 2.09
N ARG A 27 -4.16 19.83 1.25
CA ARG A 27 -5.53 19.36 1.55
C ARG A 27 -5.68 18.60 2.89
N PRO A 28 -4.75 17.71 3.31
CA PRO A 28 -4.77 17.11 4.64
C PRO A 28 -4.76 18.11 5.80
N LEU A 29 -3.94 19.15 5.71
CA LEU A 29 -3.84 20.19 6.75
C LEU A 29 -5.16 20.96 6.88
N GLU A 30 -5.69 21.45 5.77
CA GLU A 30 -6.96 22.19 5.72
C GLU A 30 -8.12 21.38 6.32
N ARG A 31 -8.16 20.07 6.03
CA ARG A 31 -9.19 19.17 6.56
C ARG A 31 -9.08 19.04 8.09
N VAL A 32 -7.87 18.85 8.61
CA VAL A 32 -7.63 18.73 10.06
C VAL A 32 -8.01 20.03 10.75
N GLU A 33 -7.64 21.19 10.21
CA GLU A 33 -8.00 22.50 10.76
C GLU A 33 -9.52 22.73 10.78
N GLN A 34 -10.21 22.38 9.68
CA GLN A 34 -11.66 22.46 9.62
C GLN A 34 -12.33 21.56 10.67
N GLN A 35 -11.87 20.31 10.81
CA GLN A 35 -12.40 19.37 11.80
C GLN A 35 -12.11 19.82 13.24
N LEU A 36 -10.91 20.37 13.50
CA LEU A 36 -10.56 20.97 14.80
C LEU A 36 -11.42 22.19 15.12
N GLY A 37 -11.95 22.91 14.13
CA GLY A 37 -12.92 23.99 14.33
C GLY A 37 -14.29 23.49 14.80
N GLN A 38 -14.66 22.24 14.46
CA GLN A 38 -16.01 21.69 14.67
C GLN A 38 -16.10 20.65 15.80
N CYS A 39 -14.97 20.13 16.30
CA CYS A 39 -14.94 19.06 17.29
C CYS A 39 -14.19 19.46 18.57
N ASP A 40 -14.91 19.60 19.69
CA ASP A 40 -14.31 19.85 21.01
C ASP A 40 -13.40 18.72 21.49
N ALA A 41 -13.80 17.46 21.29
CA ALA A 41 -13.01 16.32 21.74
C ALA A 41 -11.66 16.22 21.02
N CYS A 42 -11.61 16.47 19.70
CA CYS A 42 -10.34 16.49 18.96
C CYS A 42 -9.44 17.66 19.41
N ARG A 43 -10.04 18.80 19.81
CA ARG A 43 -9.27 19.92 20.41
C ARG A 43 -8.69 19.53 21.76
N GLN A 44 -9.45 18.80 22.57
CA GLN A 44 -8.97 18.28 23.86
C GLN A 44 -7.82 17.29 23.67
N ASP A 45 -7.97 16.32 22.76
CA ASP A 45 -6.91 15.36 22.44
C ASP A 45 -5.62 16.05 21.99
N LEU A 46 -5.74 17.09 21.16
CA LEU A 46 -4.60 17.90 20.73
C LEU A 46 -3.96 18.70 21.87
N ALA A 47 -4.76 19.21 22.81
CA ALA A 47 -4.25 19.90 24.00
C ALA A 47 -3.47 18.94 24.91
N ASP A 48 -3.95 17.71 25.10
CA ASP A 48 -3.28 16.68 25.90
C ASP A 48 -1.94 16.27 25.27
N LEU A 49 -1.89 16.14 23.94
CA LEU A 49 -0.63 15.91 23.21
C LEU A 49 0.36 17.07 23.40
N ARG A 50 -0.10 18.33 23.29
CA ARG A 50 0.75 19.51 23.51
C ARG A 50 1.28 19.57 24.94
N ALA A 51 0.45 19.24 25.93
CA ALA A 51 0.88 19.17 27.33
C ALA A 51 1.99 18.14 27.52
N THR A 52 1.86 16.97 26.87
CA THR A 52 2.89 15.92 26.91
C THR A 52 4.21 16.41 26.32
N VAL A 53 4.16 17.08 25.16
CA VAL A 53 5.36 17.66 24.52
C VAL A 53 6.00 18.73 25.41
N ALA A 54 5.20 19.61 26.02
CA ALA A 54 5.71 20.63 26.93
C ALA A 54 6.42 20.03 28.15
N MET A 55 5.89 18.94 28.72
CA MET A 55 6.55 18.21 29.81
C MET A 55 7.90 17.64 29.37
N MET A 56 7.98 17.08 28.15
CA MET A 56 9.24 16.53 27.63
C MET A 56 10.26 17.62 27.31
N GLN A 57 9.84 18.78 26.81
CA GLN A 57 10.71 19.93 26.53
C GLN A 57 11.36 20.52 27.78
N GLY A 58 10.78 20.31 28.96
CA GLY A 58 11.35 20.74 30.24
C GLY A 58 12.46 19.83 30.78
N LEU A 59 12.74 18.69 30.13
CA LEU A 59 13.79 17.78 30.55
C LEU A 59 15.18 18.31 30.16
N PRO A 60 16.22 18.07 30.98
CA PRO A 60 17.58 18.43 30.60
C PRO A 60 18.01 17.67 29.35
N MET A 61 18.65 18.39 28.41
CA MET A 61 19.24 17.78 27.24
C MET A 61 20.53 17.06 27.65
N GLU A 62 20.50 15.74 27.72
CA GLU A 62 21.65 14.92 28.05
C GLU A 62 22.54 14.68 26.83
N ALA A 63 23.87 14.77 27.00
CA ALA A 63 24.80 14.47 25.92
C ALA A 63 24.69 12.99 25.51
N PRO A 64 24.59 12.66 24.21
CA PRO A 64 24.51 11.28 23.77
C PRO A 64 25.80 10.54 24.16
N ARG A 65 25.65 9.33 24.75
CA ARG A 65 26.81 8.48 25.04
C ARG A 65 27.54 8.13 23.75
N ARG A 66 28.84 7.82 23.83
CA ARG A 66 29.68 7.45 22.67
C ARG A 66 29.06 6.42 21.73
N SER A 67 28.26 5.48 22.23
CA SER A 67 27.58 4.46 21.42
C SER A 67 26.41 4.98 20.58
N PHE A 68 25.90 6.17 20.91
CA PHE A 68 24.85 6.90 20.19
C PHE A 68 25.41 8.08 19.38
N VAL A 69 26.74 8.27 19.40
CA VAL A 69 27.42 9.21 18.52
C VAL A 69 27.86 8.44 17.29
N MET A 70 27.36 8.83 16.13
CA MET A 70 27.76 8.20 14.87
C MET A 70 29.13 8.74 14.47
N SER A 71 30.15 7.87 14.46
CA SER A 71 31.53 8.24 14.11
C SER A 71 31.73 8.55 12.62
N ALA A 72 30.80 8.12 11.78
CA ALA A 72 30.80 8.38 10.35
C ALA A 72 29.57 9.22 9.98
N PRO A 73 29.65 10.07 8.95
CA PRO A 73 28.48 10.77 8.43
C PRO A 73 27.39 9.76 8.06
N PRO A 74 26.10 10.10 8.24
CA PRO A 74 25.00 9.25 7.80
C PRO A 74 25.24 8.85 6.34
N PRO A 75 25.07 7.58 5.97
CA PRO A 75 25.04 7.23 4.56
C PRO A 75 23.99 8.14 3.90
N GLU A 76 24.31 8.69 2.73
CA GLU A 76 23.34 9.49 1.99
C GLU A 76 22.04 8.68 1.89
N PRO A 77 20.87 9.30 2.14
CA PRO A 77 19.61 8.58 2.09
C PRO A 77 19.48 7.94 0.73
N VAL A 78 19.70 6.62 0.66
CA VAL A 78 19.50 5.85 -0.55
C VAL A 78 18.02 5.97 -0.81
N ARG A 79 17.66 6.70 -1.87
CA ARG A 79 16.27 6.81 -2.32
C ARG A 79 15.75 5.38 -2.39
N ALA A 80 14.79 5.05 -1.52
CA ALA A 80 14.16 3.75 -1.50
C ALA A 80 13.39 3.64 -2.82
N GLU A 81 14.03 3.07 -3.83
CA GLU A 81 13.38 2.73 -5.08
C GLU A 81 12.27 1.74 -4.72
N PRO A 82 10.99 2.07 -4.98
CA PRO A 82 9.89 1.21 -4.61
C PRO A 82 10.10 -0.16 -5.26
N MET A 83 10.09 -1.21 -4.45
CA MET A 83 10.27 -2.60 -4.91
C MET A 83 9.27 -2.98 -6.00
N TRP A 84 8.06 -2.40 -5.96
CA TRP A 84 7.01 -2.53 -6.97
C TRP A 84 7.25 -1.77 -8.27
N GLY A 85 8.22 -0.85 -8.34
CA GLY A 85 8.57 -0.06 -9.52
C GLY A 85 9.65 -0.70 -10.39
N ARG A 86 10.24 -1.82 -9.97
CA ARG A 86 11.20 -2.55 -10.79
C ARG A 86 10.44 -3.22 -11.94
N PRO A 87 10.66 -2.81 -13.21
CA PRO A 87 10.01 -3.48 -14.32
C PRO A 87 10.51 -4.93 -14.33
N ASN A 88 9.59 -5.88 -14.12
CA ASN A 88 9.89 -7.30 -14.27
C ASN A 88 10.44 -7.52 -15.68
N LEU A 89 11.76 -7.68 -15.80
CA LEU A 89 12.45 -7.89 -17.07
C LEU A 89 11.86 -9.10 -17.83
N ALA A 90 11.31 -10.07 -17.07
CA ALA A 90 10.61 -11.25 -17.58
C ALA A 90 9.30 -10.94 -18.34
N LEU A 91 8.65 -9.80 -18.10
CA LEU A 91 7.41 -9.39 -18.78
C LEU A 91 7.65 -8.44 -19.96
N ARG A 92 8.91 -8.08 -20.23
CA ARG A 92 9.32 -7.24 -21.35
C ARG A 92 9.96 -8.07 -22.47
N ALA A 93 9.49 -9.29 -22.67
CA ALA A 93 9.82 -10.03 -23.88
C ALA A 93 9.13 -9.33 -25.07
N PRO A 94 9.87 -8.96 -26.13
CA PRO A 94 9.27 -8.32 -27.29
C PRO A 94 8.21 -9.23 -27.92
N ASN A 95 7.13 -8.61 -28.41
CA ASN A 95 5.88 -9.26 -28.82
C ASN A 95 6.06 -10.42 -29.82
N TRP A 96 7.16 -10.44 -30.58
CA TRP A 96 7.50 -11.51 -31.53
C TRP A 96 7.80 -12.85 -30.85
N VAL A 97 8.19 -12.86 -29.56
CA VAL A 97 8.38 -14.09 -28.78
C VAL A 97 7.05 -14.82 -28.58
N TYR A 98 5.94 -14.09 -28.46
CA TYR A 98 4.60 -14.66 -28.33
C TYR A 98 3.92 -14.98 -29.67
N ALA A 99 4.49 -14.51 -30.79
CA ALA A 99 3.92 -14.77 -32.13
C ALA A 99 3.96 -16.25 -32.53
N GLY A 100 4.88 -17.04 -31.95
CA GLY A 100 4.93 -18.50 -32.17
C GLY A 100 3.91 -19.31 -31.36
N ALA A 101 3.50 -18.83 -30.18
CA ALA A 101 2.68 -19.59 -29.24
C ALA A 101 1.21 -19.72 -29.68
N ALA A 102 0.67 -18.70 -30.35
CA ALA A 102 -0.71 -18.71 -30.85
C ALA A 102 -0.92 -19.80 -31.94
N SER A 103 0.09 -20.03 -32.78
CA SER A 103 0.03 -21.00 -33.87
C SER A 103 -0.04 -22.45 -33.38
N VAL A 104 0.69 -22.77 -32.31
CA VAL A 104 0.72 -24.14 -31.75
C VAL A 104 -0.62 -24.51 -31.11
N ALA A 105 -1.24 -23.58 -30.37
CA ALA A 105 -2.54 -23.82 -29.74
C ALA A 105 -3.67 -24.00 -30.77
N ALA A 106 -3.67 -23.22 -31.85
CA ALA A 106 -4.67 -23.34 -32.91
C ALA A 106 -4.58 -24.69 -33.65
N LEU A 107 -3.36 -25.17 -33.92
CA LEU A 107 -3.16 -26.48 -34.55
C LEU A 107 -3.60 -27.63 -33.63
N ALA A 108 -3.24 -27.58 -32.34
CA ALA A 108 -3.67 -28.58 -31.38
C ALA A 108 -5.20 -28.66 -31.29
N LEU A 109 -5.89 -27.51 -31.25
CA LEU A 109 -7.35 -27.44 -31.19
C LEU A 109 -8.01 -27.96 -32.49
N ALA A 110 -7.45 -27.63 -33.65
CA ALA A 110 -7.94 -28.14 -34.93
C ALA A 110 -7.81 -29.67 -35.02
N VAL A 111 -6.72 -30.24 -34.49
CA VAL A 111 -6.51 -31.69 -34.43
C VAL A 111 -7.51 -32.35 -33.49
N THR A 112 -7.71 -31.84 -32.27
CA THR A 112 -8.66 -32.44 -31.33
C THR A 112 -10.09 -32.40 -31.86
N VAL A 113 -10.53 -31.26 -32.41
CA VAL A 113 -11.88 -31.13 -33.00
C VAL A 113 -12.05 -32.08 -34.19
N SER A 114 -11.03 -32.25 -35.03
CA SER A 114 -11.10 -33.20 -36.15
C SER A 114 -11.21 -34.64 -35.67
N VAL A 115 -10.50 -35.03 -34.61
CA VAL A 115 -10.58 -36.37 -34.03
C VAL A 115 -11.97 -36.65 -33.45
N ASP A 116 -12.57 -35.69 -32.75
CA ASP A 116 -13.93 -35.81 -32.20
C ASP A 116 -14.99 -35.88 -33.30
N VAL A 117 -14.91 -35.01 -34.32
CA VAL A 117 -15.87 -34.99 -35.44
C VAL A 117 -15.79 -36.26 -36.29
N THR A 118 -14.60 -36.83 -36.46
CA THR A 118 -14.40 -38.04 -37.26
C THR A 118 -14.76 -39.32 -36.49
N GLY A 119 -15.23 -39.21 -35.24
CA GLY A 119 -15.76 -40.35 -34.47
C GLY A 119 -14.71 -41.38 -34.04
N GLY A 120 -13.46 -40.94 -33.83
CA GLY A 120 -12.31 -41.84 -33.60
C GLY A 120 -12.28 -42.63 -32.29
N LEU A 121 -13.26 -42.46 -31.38
CA LEU A 121 -13.32 -43.19 -30.09
C LEU A 121 -14.53 -44.12 -29.93
N THR A 122 -15.37 -44.32 -30.96
CA THR A 122 -16.41 -45.37 -30.93
C THR A 122 -15.92 -46.68 -31.56
N SER A 123 -14.86 -47.26 -31.01
CA SER A 123 -14.66 -48.70 -31.08
C SER A 123 -14.87 -49.26 -29.68
N ASP A 124 -16.15 -49.51 -29.34
CA ASP A 124 -16.54 -50.40 -28.24
C ASP A 124 -16.68 -51.81 -28.83
N PRO A 125 -15.73 -52.74 -28.59
CA PRO A 125 -15.75 -54.06 -29.18
C PRO A 125 -16.31 -55.09 -28.19
N LEU A 126 -17.47 -54.88 -27.55
CA LEU A 126 -18.10 -55.91 -26.72
C LEU A 126 -19.64 -55.88 -26.73
N ARG A 127 -20.30 -56.23 -27.86
CA ARG A 127 -21.67 -56.80 -27.84
C ARG A 127 -22.12 -57.42 -29.18
N ARG A 128 -21.97 -58.74 -29.34
CA ARG A 128 -22.79 -59.72 -30.12
C ARG A 128 -22.32 -61.12 -29.68
N GLU A 129 -23.00 -61.81 -28.75
CA GLU A 129 -24.14 -62.73 -28.98
C GLU A 129 -24.56 -62.94 -30.45
#